data_AF-A0AB34H1W0-F1
#
_entry.id   AF-A0AB34H1W0-F1
#
_cell.length_a   1.000
_cell.length_b   1.000
_cell.length_c   1.000
_cell.angle_alpha   90.00
_cell.angle_beta   90.00
_cell.angle_gamma   90.00
#
_symmetry.space_group_name_H-M   'P 1'
#
loop_
_entity.id
_entity.type
_entity.pdbx_description
1 polymer ?
#
loop_
_entity_poly.entity_id
_entity_poly.type
_entity_poly.pdbx_seq_one_letter_code
_entity_poly.pdbx_strand_id
1 'polypeptide(L)'
;MVKEGLEPGCLTPEHMILTTALVCAKGKERQWLRHQATGELDDAKIIDGLTGEKAIYKRRGELEPQLGSPQQKPKRLRLVVDVSGSMYRFNGVDGRLERSMEAVCMVMEAFENYEEKFKYDIAGHSGDGYNIALVPINKIPKDNKQRLEILKTMHAHAQFCMSGDHTLEGTEHAIKEIVKEEADEYFVIVLSDANLSRYGIHPAKFAQILTSNPQVNAFAIFIGSLGDQAARQEKQLEVQGEANTFNGSRAHEPQLLKPTRLEPMLCNKRSHRNEKPLHRNEE
;
A
#
# COMPACT_ATOMS: atom_id res chain seq x y z
N MET A 1 28.97 28.13 32.33
CA MET A 1 28.63 29.20 31.37
C MET A 1 29.49 28.92 30.14
N VAL A 2 28.99 28.57 28.97
CA VAL A 2 27.80 29.02 28.25
C VAL A 2 27.10 27.81 27.62
N LYS A 3 25.76 27.79 27.73
CA LYS A 3 24.85 26.95 26.96
C LYS A 3 24.58 27.66 25.62
N GLU A 4 24.85 27.01 24.51
CA GLU A 4 24.15 27.20 23.23
C GLU A 4 23.99 25.77 22.68
N GLY A 5 22.80 25.18 22.61
CA GLY A 5 21.58 25.74 22.05
C GLY A 5 21.47 25.36 20.58
N LEU A 6 21.64 24.06 20.24
CA LEU A 6 21.28 23.57 18.92
C LEU A 6 19.74 23.52 18.86
N GLU A 7 19.16 24.48 18.16
CA GLU A 7 17.74 24.54 17.82
C GLU A 7 17.28 23.19 17.21
N PRO A 8 16.12 22.63 17.64
CA PRO A 8 15.57 21.44 17.03
C PRO A 8 15.08 21.79 15.62
N GLY A 9 15.84 21.36 14.62
CA GLY A 9 15.48 21.47 13.21
C GLY A 9 14.09 20.90 12.97
N CYS A 10 13.17 21.82 12.65
CA CYS A 10 11.78 21.59 12.29
C CYS A 10 11.64 20.47 11.25
N LEU A 11 11.17 19.30 11.70
CA LEU A 11 10.64 18.26 10.82
C LEU A 11 9.43 18.84 10.09
N THR A 12 9.59 19.14 8.81
CA THR A 12 8.49 19.73 8.03
C THR A 12 7.30 18.76 7.94
N PRO A 13 6.05 19.26 7.82
CA PRO A 13 4.82 18.45 7.79
C PRO A 13 4.74 17.43 6.64
N GLU A 14 5.68 17.48 5.70
CA GLU A 14 5.72 16.68 4.47
C GLU A 14 6.30 15.27 4.69
N HIS A 15 6.92 15.00 5.84
CA HIS A 15 7.47 13.68 6.19
C HIS A 15 6.44 12.74 6.84
N MET A 16 5.24 13.23 7.15
CA MET A 16 4.31 12.58 8.08
C MET A 16 3.20 11.76 7.39
N ILE A 17 3.30 11.48 6.08
CA ILE A 17 2.10 11.17 5.28
C ILE A 17 1.97 9.71 4.83
N LEU A 18 3.08 9.02 4.54
CA LEU A 18 3.02 7.57 4.34
C LEU A 18 2.47 6.90 5.61
N THR A 19 2.82 7.43 6.78
CA THR A 19 2.34 7.01 8.09
C THR A 19 0.84 7.28 8.26
N THR A 20 0.30 8.46 7.92
CA THR A 20 -1.14 8.77 8.11
C THR A 20 -2.05 7.90 7.23
N ALA A 21 -1.67 7.66 5.97
CA ALA A 21 -2.43 6.79 5.06
C ALA A 21 -2.48 5.33 5.56
N LEU A 22 -1.39 4.86 6.17
CA LEU A 22 -1.30 3.53 6.78
C LEU A 22 -1.89 3.45 8.18
N VAL A 23 -2.08 4.58 8.89
CA VAL A 23 -2.56 4.66 10.29
C VAL A 23 -4.09 4.51 10.46
N CYS A 24 -4.89 4.67 9.41
CA CYS A 24 -6.35 4.46 9.55
C CYS A 24 -6.65 2.95 9.67
N ALA A 25 -6.76 2.43 10.90
CA ALA A 25 -7.09 1.02 11.19
C ALA A 25 -8.42 0.60 10.55
N LYS A 26 -8.36 -0.45 9.73
CA LYS A 26 -9.50 -1.12 9.10
C LYS A 26 -9.42 -2.64 9.29
N GLY A 27 -9.25 -3.08 10.54
CA GLY A 27 -9.46 -4.48 10.90
C GLY A 27 -10.92 -4.89 10.66
N LYS A 28 -11.17 -5.72 9.64
CA LYS A 28 -12.51 -6.27 9.34
C LYS A 28 -12.78 -7.46 10.26
N GLU A 29 -13.35 -7.20 11.43
CA GLU A 29 -13.74 -8.27 12.34
C GLU A 29 -15.16 -8.77 12.02
N ARG A 30 -15.34 -10.10 12.04
CA ARG A 30 -16.66 -10.73 11.94
C ARG A 30 -17.42 -10.52 13.23
N GLN A 31 -18.37 -9.59 13.22
CA GLN A 31 -19.25 -9.31 14.34
C GLN A 31 -20.67 -9.81 14.05
N TRP A 32 -21.46 -9.97 15.11
CA TRP A 32 -22.89 -10.25 14.99
C TRP A 32 -23.62 -8.96 14.58
N LEU A 33 -23.96 -8.83 13.29
CA LEU A 33 -24.85 -7.79 12.80
C LEU A 33 -26.25 -8.09 13.34
N ARG A 34 -26.75 -7.24 14.24
CA ARG A 34 -28.09 -7.34 14.84
C ARG A 34 -29.14 -6.68 13.94
N HIS A 35 -30.42 -6.77 14.32
CA HIS A 35 -31.54 -6.15 13.62
C HIS A 35 -31.74 -6.63 12.17
N GLN A 36 -31.49 -7.90 11.91
CA GLN A 36 -31.68 -8.51 10.60
C GLN A 36 -33.08 -9.10 10.50
N ALA A 37 -33.66 -9.07 9.30
CA ALA A 37 -34.92 -9.74 9.00
C ALA A 37 -34.76 -11.26 8.80
N THR A 38 -33.51 -11.73 8.67
CA THR A 38 -33.15 -13.12 8.41
C THR A 38 -31.83 -13.44 9.10
N GLY A 39 -31.71 -14.60 9.74
CA GLY A 39 -30.48 -15.03 10.40
C GLY A 39 -30.76 -15.94 11.59
N GLU A 40 -29.83 -15.97 12.54
CA GLU A 40 -30.01 -16.61 13.85
C GLU A 40 -30.86 -15.70 14.75
N LEU A 41 -31.75 -16.24 15.57
CA LEU A 41 -32.57 -15.43 16.47
C LEU A 41 -31.66 -14.70 17.48
N ASP A 42 -31.87 -13.39 17.66
CA ASP A 42 -31.18 -12.62 18.69
C ASP A 42 -31.94 -12.75 20.02
N ASP A 43 -31.35 -13.47 20.98
CA ASP A 43 -31.98 -13.75 22.29
C ASP A 43 -32.37 -12.47 23.04
N ALA A 44 -31.70 -11.34 22.77
CA ALA A 44 -32.05 -10.05 23.35
C ALA A 44 -33.36 -9.44 22.79
N LYS A 45 -33.88 -9.97 21.67
CA LYS A 45 -35.07 -9.46 20.95
C LYS A 45 -36.24 -10.45 20.92
N ILE A 46 -36.24 -11.45 21.80
CA ILE A 46 -37.33 -12.42 21.91
C ILE A 46 -38.68 -11.72 22.20
N ILE A 47 -38.66 -10.70 23.07
CA ILE A 47 -39.84 -9.91 23.42
C ILE A 47 -40.35 -9.12 22.21
N ASP A 48 -39.46 -8.51 21.44
CA ASP A 48 -39.81 -7.76 20.24
C ASP A 48 -40.43 -8.66 19.15
N GLY A 49 -39.95 -9.90 19.04
CA GLY A 49 -40.52 -10.91 18.16
C GLY A 49 -41.95 -11.31 18.54
N LEU A 50 -42.25 -11.39 19.84
CA LEU A 50 -43.61 -11.62 20.35
C LEU A 50 -44.56 -10.46 20.01
N THR A 51 -44.03 -9.23 19.89
CA THR A 51 -44.80 -8.03 19.51
C THR A 51 -44.93 -7.81 18.00
N GLY A 52 -44.36 -8.72 17.18
CA GLY A 52 -44.48 -8.69 15.72
C GLY A 52 -43.35 -7.96 14.99
N GLU A 53 -42.27 -7.58 15.67
CA GLU A 53 -41.11 -6.98 15.01
C GLU A 53 -40.35 -8.03 14.18
N LYS A 54 -40.05 -7.70 12.91
CA LYS A 54 -39.39 -8.63 11.97
C LYS A 54 -37.86 -8.60 12.05
N ALA A 55 -37.27 -7.55 12.63
CA ALA A 55 -35.83 -7.32 12.72
C ALA A 55 -35.23 -7.93 14.00
N ILE A 56 -35.52 -9.20 14.27
CA ILE A 56 -35.16 -9.90 15.52
C ILE A 56 -33.99 -10.88 15.34
N TYR A 57 -33.38 -10.90 14.16
CA TYR A 57 -32.31 -11.84 13.84
C TYR A 57 -30.94 -11.15 13.88
N LYS A 58 -29.89 -11.96 14.10
CA LYS A 58 -28.48 -11.59 14.01
C LYS A 58 -27.78 -12.46 12.96
N ARG A 59 -26.78 -11.89 12.29
CA ARG A 59 -25.96 -12.60 11.30
C ARG A 59 -24.48 -12.28 11.50
N ARG A 60 -23.59 -13.26 11.34
CA ARG A 60 -22.16 -12.96 11.27
C ARG A 60 -21.85 -12.21 9.97
N GLY A 61 -21.38 -10.98 10.10
CA GLY A 61 -20.93 -10.14 8.99
C GLY A 61 -19.64 -9.42 9.35
N GLU A 62 -18.89 -9.01 8.34
CA GLU A 62 -17.73 -8.14 8.54
C GLU A 62 -18.24 -6.72 8.77
N LEU A 63 -17.97 -6.16 9.96
CA LEU A 63 -18.23 -4.75 10.22
C LEU A 63 -16.93 -3.98 9.98
N GLU A 64 -17.02 -2.88 9.25
CA GLU A 64 -15.90 -1.93 9.21
C GLU A 64 -15.72 -1.35 10.61
N PRO A 65 -14.49 -1.37 11.15
CA PRO A 65 -14.24 -0.90 12.50
C PRO A 65 -14.52 0.59 12.57
N GLN A 66 -15.14 1.01 13.67
CA GLN A 66 -15.47 2.42 13.89
C GLN A 66 -14.17 3.22 14.05
N LEU A 67 -14.15 4.43 13.50
CA LEU A 67 -13.01 5.33 13.57
C LEU A 67 -12.61 5.53 15.05
N GLY A 68 -11.40 5.08 15.43
CA GLY A 68 -10.88 5.14 16.80
C GLY A 68 -10.90 3.82 17.58
N SER A 69 -11.36 2.70 16.99
CA SER A 69 -11.21 1.38 17.63
C SER A 69 -9.73 1.02 17.83
N PRO A 70 -9.35 0.42 18.97
CA PRO A 70 -7.97 0.00 19.22
C PRO A 70 -7.55 -1.09 18.22
N GLN A 71 -6.34 -0.94 17.69
CA GLN A 71 -5.71 -1.93 16.81
C GLN A 71 -5.41 -3.21 17.62
N GLN A 72 -5.77 -4.38 17.09
CA GLN A 72 -5.57 -5.66 17.77
C GLN A 72 -4.28 -6.35 17.33
N LYS A 73 -3.97 -6.32 16.02
CA LYS A 73 -2.75 -6.90 15.44
C LYS A 73 -1.98 -5.85 14.64
N PRO A 74 -0.65 -5.98 14.53
CA PRO A 74 0.13 -5.08 13.70
C PRO A 74 -0.38 -5.12 12.25
N LYS A 75 -0.33 -3.97 11.57
CA LYS A 75 -0.50 -3.90 10.12
C LYS A 75 0.79 -4.36 9.45
N ARG A 76 0.67 -5.02 8.31
CA ARG A 76 1.84 -5.46 7.54
C ARG A 76 2.00 -4.63 6.27
N LEU A 77 3.20 -4.12 6.06
CA LEU A 77 3.59 -3.40 4.86
C LEU A 77 4.77 -4.11 4.20
N ARG A 78 4.65 -4.45 2.92
CA ARG A 78 5.78 -4.86 2.11
C ARG A 78 6.05 -3.83 1.03
N LEU A 79 7.25 -3.27 1.03
CA LEU A 79 7.72 -2.41 -0.04
C LEU A 79 8.51 -3.26 -1.04
N VAL A 80 8.06 -3.28 -2.28
CA VAL A 80 8.71 -3.94 -3.41
C VAL A 80 9.39 -2.86 -4.24
N VAL A 81 10.71 -2.95 -4.43
CA VAL A 81 11.50 -1.88 -5.05
C VAL A 81 12.22 -2.38 -6.28
N ASP A 82 12.05 -1.67 -7.40
CA ASP A 82 12.84 -1.90 -8.59
C ASP A 82 14.29 -1.48 -8.35
N VAL A 83 15.17 -2.48 -8.37
CA VAL A 83 16.63 -2.33 -8.29
C VAL A 83 17.28 -2.90 -9.55
N SER A 84 16.61 -2.75 -10.70
CA SER A 84 17.13 -3.19 -12.01
C SER A 84 18.18 -2.25 -12.59
N GLY A 85 18.94 -2.74 -13.57
CA GLY A 85 19.93 -1.93 -14.28
C GLY A 85 19.32 -0.71 -15.01
N SER A 86 18.02 -0.73 -15.31
CA SER A 86 17.32 0.42 -15.89
C SER A 86 17.25 1.59 -14.90
N MET A 87 17.03 1.30 -13.61
CA MET A 87 17.05 2.29 -12.55
C MET A 87 18.41 2.98 -12.45
N TYR A 88 19.49 2.19 -12.46
CA TYR A 88 20.85 2.72 -12.42
C TYR A 88 21.20 3.52 -13.69
N ARG A 89 20.92 2.98 -14.88
CA ARG A 89 21.27 3.60 -16.16
C ARG A 89 20.57 4.95 -16.37
N PHE A 90 19.29 5.04 -16.03
CA PHE A 90 18.53 6.27 -16.20
C PHE A 90 18.66 7.23 -15.00
N ASN A 91 19.30 6.82 -13.91
CA ASN A 91 19.51 7.66 -12.74
C ASN A 91 20.22 8.98 -13.10
N GLY A 92 21.23 8.95 -13.98
CA GLY A 92 21.92 10.18 -14.41
C GLY A 92 21.06 11.15 -15.24
N VAL A 93 19.88 10.73 -15.70
CA VAL A 93 18.96 11.55 -16.51
C VAL A 93 17.85 12.13 -15.65
N ASP A 94 17.19 11.30 -14.85
CA ASP A 94 16.02 11.72 -14.08
C ASP A 94 16.11 11.46 -12.57
N GLY A 95 17.17 10.82 -12.08
CA GLY A 95 17.36 10.55 -10.65
C GLY A 95 16.47 9.44 -10.11
N ARG A 96 15.91 8.57 -10.96
CA ARG A 96 14.91 7.58 -10.50
C ARG A 96 15.43 6.59 -9.45
N LEU A 97 16.70 6.16 -9.50
CA LEU A 97 17.26 5.28 -8.48
C LEU A 97 17.46 6.03 -7.17
N GLU A 98 17.96 7.26 -7.21
CA GLU A 98 18.07 8.14 -6.04
C GLU A 98 16.72 8.37 -5.38
N ARG A 99 15.69 8.71 -6.16
CA ARG A 99 14.30 8.87 -5.67
C ARG A 99 13.73 7.61 -5.05
N SER A 100 13.97 6.43 -5.65
CA SER A 100 13.60 5.15 -5.03
C SER A 100 14.33 4.91 -3.71
N MET A 101 15.62 5.24 -3.63
CA MET A 101 16.41 5.13 -2.39
C MET A 101 15.92 6.11 -1.31
N GLU A 102 15.56 7.34 -1.69
CA GLU A 102 14.95 8.32 -0.80
C GLU A 102 13.62 7.82 -0.25
N ALA A 103 12.73 7.27 -1.10
CA ALA A 103 11.47 6.68 -0.67
C ALA A 103 11.67 5.51 0.30
N VAL A 104 12.67 4.65 0.05
CA VAL A 104 13.06 3.57 0.98
C VAL A 104 13.57 4.12 2.30
N CYS A 105 14.39 5.17 2.28
CA CYS A 105 14.88 5.84 3.48
C CYS A 105 13.72 6.42 4.30
N MET A 106 12.78 7.12 3.64
CA MET A 106 11.58 7.66 4.28
C MET A 106 10.74 6.57 4.93
N VAL A 107 10.57 5.40 4.29
CA VAL A 107 9.87 4.26 4.90
C VAL A 107 10.59 3.77 6.15
N MET A 108 11.92 3.60 6.09
CA MET A 108 12.70 3.14 7.24
C MET A 108 12.71 4.10 8.42
N GLU A 109 12.57 5.40 8.17
CA GLU A 109 12.47 6.43 9.21
C GLU A 109 11.04 6.57 9.73
N ALA A 110 10.04 6.52 8.84
CA ALA A 110 8.64 6.70 9.19
C ALA A 110 8.10 5.63 10.16
N PHE A 111 8.67 4.41 10.12
CA PHE A 111 8.28 3.31 11.01
C PHE A 111 9.20 3.13 12.22
N GLU A 112 10.22 3.97 12.38
CA GLU A 112 11.06 3.93 13.57
C GLU A 112 10.22 4.24 14.82
N ASN A 113 10.27 3.35 15.82
CA ASN A 113 9.47 3.41 17.05
C ASN A 113 7.97 3.11 16.88
N TYR A 114 7.54 2.59 15.72
CA TYR A 114 6.15 2.18 15.45
C TYR A 114 6.01 0.67 15.21
N GLU A 115 7.01 -0.13 15.58
CA GLU A 115 7.12 -1.56 15.25
C GLU A 115 6.02 -2.43 15.89
N GLU A 116 5.43 -1.97 17.00
CA GLU A 116 4.29 -2.64 17.63
C GLU A 116 3.01 -2.49 16.79
N LYS A 117 2.87 -1.38 16.06
CA LYS A 117 1.70 -1.08 15.22
C LYS A 117 1.90 -1.50 13.77
N PHE A 118 3.13 -1.43 13.28
CA PHE A 118 3.49 -1.72 11.90
C PHE A 118 4.67 -2.67 11.84
N LYS A 119 4.46 -3.78 11.12
CA LYS A 119 5.55 -4.65 10.69
C LYS A 119 5.79 -4.38 9.22
N TYR A 120 7.03 -4.07 8.86
CA TYR A 120 7.39 -3.87 7.47
C TYR A 120 8.61 -4.65 7.05
N ASP A 121 8.70 -4.90 5.76
CA ASP A 121 9.89 -5.45 5.12
C ASP A 121 10.05 -4.86 3.72
N ILE A 122 11.29 -4.88 3.21
CA ILE A 122 11.64 -4.31 1.92
C ILE A 122 12.32 -5.38 1.08
N ALA A 123 11.74 -5.65 -0.09
CA ALA A 123 12.25 -6.59 -1.07
C ALA A 123 12.52 -5.87 -2.39
N GLY A 124 13.64 -6.19 -3.04
CA GLY A 124 13.98 -5.73 -4.37
C GLY A 124 13.58 -6.73 -5.45
N HIS A 125 13.32 -6.23 -6.67
CA HIS A 125 13.33 -7.05 -7.88
C HIS A 125 14.29 -6.45 -8.92
N SER A 126 14.89 -7.32 -9.74
CA SER A 126 15.79 -6.95 -10.84
C SER A 126 15.85 -8.09 -11.85
N GLY A 127 16.74 -8.05 -12.84
CA GLY A 127 16.99 -9.20 -13.71
C GLY A 127 17.60 -10.41 -12.99
N ASP A 128 18.17 -10.26 -11.79
CA ASP A 128 18.73 -11.38 -11.02
C ASP A 128 17.67 -12.18 -10.24
N GLY A 129 16.52 -11.58 -9.97
CA GLY A 129 15.47 -12.23 -9.20
C GLY A 129 14.35 -11.31 -8.75
N TYR A 130 13.29 -11.94 -8.25
CA TYR A 130 12.02 -11.30 -7.89
C TYR A 130 11.87 -10.95 -6.40
N ASN A 131 12.75 -11.46 -5.53
CA ASN A 131 12.66 -11.30 -4.07
C ASN A 131 14.05 -11.15 -3.43
N ILE A 132 14.74 -10.05 -3.76
CA ILE A 132 16.04 -9.70 -3.19
C ILE A 132 15.78 -9.08 -1.81
N ALA A 133 16.15 -9.77 -0.74
CA ALA A 133 15.92 -9.27 0.61
C ALA A 133 16.81 -8.05 0.91
N LEU A 134 16.22 -6.85 0.96
CA LEU A 134 16.91 -5.61 1.33
C LEU A 134 16.79 -5.36 2.84
N VAL A 135 15.56 -5.41 3.35
CA VAL A 135 15.26 -5.28 4.78
C VAL A 135 14.35 -6.43 5.20
N PRO A 136 14.90 -7.48 5.83
CA PRO A 136 14.08 -8.55 6.41
C PRO A 136 13.23 -8.04 7.56
N ILE A 137 12.02 -8.58 7.74
CA ILE A 137 11.08 -8.21 8.80
C ILE A 137 11.68 -8.29 10.22
N ASN A 138 12.65 -9.19 10.44
CA ASN A 138 13.30 -9.41 11.74
C ASN A 138 14.62 -8.61 11.90
N LYS A 139 14.99 -7.81 10.90
CA LYS A 139 16.27 -7.09 10.87
C LYS A 139 16.08 -5.65 10.38
N ILE A 140 15.20 -4.94 11.08
CA ILE A 140 14.90 -3.53 10.85
C ILE A 140 16.12 -2.67 11.23
N PRO A 141 16.57 -1.73 10.36
CA PRO A 141 17.70 -0.87 10.64
C PRO A 141 17.36 0.13 11.75
N LYS A 142 18.21 0.18 12.78
CA LYS A 142 17.98 1.02 13.98
C LYS A 142 18.71 2.35 13.98
N ASP A 143 19.64 2.55 13.04
CA ASP A 143 20.47 3.74 12.99
C ASP A 143 20.77 4.14 11.54
N ASN A 144 21.24 5.37 11.37
CA ASN A 144 21.53 5.94 10.05
C ASN A 144 22.64 5.19 9.32
N LYS A 145 23.56 4.54 10.04
CA LYS A 145 24.61 3.73 9.43
C LYS A 145 24.00 2.48 8.78
N GLN A 146 23.12 1.77 9.47
CA GLN A 146 22.44 0.58 8.94
C GLN A 146 21.54 0.94 7.76
N ARG A 147 20.78 2.06 7.85
CA ARG A 147 19.98 2.59 6.72
C ARG A 147 20.86 2.87 5.51
N LEU A 148 21.98 3.56 5.71
CA LEU A 148 22.92 3.87 4.64
C LEU A 148 23.51 2.61 3.98
N GLU A 149 23.83 1.58 4.75
CA GLU A 149 24.32 0.30 4.19
C GLU A 149 23.26 -0.40 3.32
N ILE A 150 21.97 -0.30 3.66
CA ILE A 150 20.88 -0.80 2.81
C ILE A 150 20.83 -0.01 1.49
N LEU A 151 20.90 1.32 1.55
CA LEU A 151 20.89 2.15 0.34
C LEU A 151 22.10 1.88 -0.57
N LYS A 152 23.29 1.72 0.01
CA LYS A 152 24.49 1.29 -0.74
C LYS A 152 24.30 -0.07 -1.39
N THR A 153 23.66 -1.00 -0.68
CA THR A 153 23.35 -2.34 -1.22
C THR A 153 22.40 -2.23 -2.41
N MET A 154 21.34 -1.41 -2.31
CA MET A 154 20.43 -1.14 -3.43
C MET A 154 21.17 -0.57 -4.64
N HIS A 155 22.00 0.45 -4.41
CA HIS A 155 22.75 1.11 -5.48
C HIS A 155 23.74 0.15 -6.17
N ALA A 156 24.51 -0.60 -5.39
CA ALA A 156 25.44 -1.60 -5.91
C ALA A 156 24.71 -2.72 -6.67
N HIS A 157 23.59 -3.21 -6.13
CA HIS A 157 22.78 -4.23 -6.80
C HIS A 157 22.28 -3.75 -8.17
N ALA A 158 21.68 -2.56 -8.22
CA ALA A 158 21.20 -1.98 -9.47
C ALA A 158 22.31 -1.77 -10.51
N GLN A 159 23.55 -1.49 -10.06
CA GLN A 159 24.70 -1.33 -10.94
C GLN A 159 25.17 -2.65 -11.58
N PHE A 160 25.11 -3.76 -10.86
CA PHE A 160 25.73 -5.03 -11.27
C PHE A 160 24.76 -6.16 -11.63
N CYS A 161 23.45 -5.95 -11.46
CA CYS A 161 22.46 -6.96 -11.78
C CYS A 161 22.37 -7.27 -13.29
N MET A 162 21.92 -8.49 -13.61
CA MET A 162 21.61 -8.88 -14.98
C MET A 162 20.46 -8.06 -15.56
N SER A 163 20.44 -7.92 -16.88
CA SER A 163 19.30 -7.32 -17.58
C SER A 163 18.07 -8.21 -17.46
N GLY A 164 16.93 -7.62 -17.11
CA GLY A 164 15.66 -8.32 -16.99
C GLY A 164 14.72 -7.57 -16.07
N ASP A 165 13.46 -8.01 -16.06
CA ASP A 165 12.44 -7.46 -15.19
C ASP A 165 11.60 -8.59 -14.61
N HIS A 166 11.60 -8.66 -13.27
CA HIS A 166 10.78 -9.57 -12.50
C HIS A 166 9.69 -8.83 -11.70
N THR A 167 9.23 -7.66 -12.17
CA THR A 167 8.19 -6.85 -11.51
C THR A 167 6.94 -7.67 -11.24
N LEU A 168 6.47 -8.45 -12.22
CA LEU A 168 5.25 -9.26 -12.08
C LEU A 168 5.43 -10.37 -11.05
N GLU A 169 6.49 -11.19 -11.18
CA GLU A 169 6.77 -12.26 -10.22
C GLU A 169 6.99 -11.70 -8.81
N GLY A 170 7.70 -10.58 -8.68
CA GLY A 170 8.00 -9.95 -7.40
C GLY A 170 6.74 -9.42 -6.72
N THR A 171 5.84 -8.81 -7.49
CA THR A 171 4.56 -8.31 -6.98
C THR A 171 3.64 -9.46 -6.57
N GLU A 172 3.51 -10.48 -7.41
CA GLU A 172 2.69 -11.65 -7.10
C GLU A 172 3.22 -12.39 -5.86
N HIS A 173 4.53 -12.56 -5.76
CA HIS A 173 5.18 -13.14 -4.59
C HIS A 173 4.94 -12.30 -3.33
N ALA A 174 5.06 -10.97 -3.42
CA ALA A 174 4.82 -10.07 -2.28
C ALA A 174 3.38 -10.18 -1.74
N ILE A 175 2.39 -10.22 -2.64
CA ILE A 175 0.97 -10.37 -2.28
C ILE A 175 0.68 -11.73 -1.64
N LYS A 176 1.29 -12.81 -2.14
CA LYS A 176 1.12 -14.16 -1.58
C LYS A 176 1.82 -14.33 -0.23
N GLU A 177 3.00 -13.75 -0.06
CA GLU A 177 3.78 -13.88 1.19
C GLU A 177 3.20 -13.07 2.34
N ILE A 178 2.75 -11.83 2.08
CA ILE A 178 2.38 -10.91 3.17
C ILE A 178 1.22 -11.44 4.02
N VAL A 179 0.31 -12.22 3.41
CA VAL A 179 -0.86 -12.82 4.06
C VAL A 179 -0.55 -14.09 4.87
N LYS A 180 0.68 -14.62 4.81
CA LYS A 180 1.05 -15.85 5.54
C LYS A 180 1.08 -15.69 7.06
N GLU A 181 1.29 -14.47 7.56
CA GLU A 181 1.16 -14.18 8.99
C GLU A 181 -0.07 -13.30 9.19
N GLU A 182 -0.76 -13.51 10.30
CA GLU A 182 -1.97 -12.75 10.63
C GLU A 182 -1.65 -11.28 10.93
N ALA A 183 -2.47 -10.39 10.37
CA ALA A 183 -2.39 -8.94 10.55
C ALA A 183 -3.80 -8.35 10.49
N ASP A 184 -3.98 -7.14 11.02
CA ASP A 184 -5.26 -6.42 10.87
C ASP A 184 -5.48 -5.98 9.42
N GLU A 185 -4.38 -5.59 8.74
CA GLU A 185 -4.38 -5.18 7.34
C GLU A 185 -3.05 -5.51 6.65
N TYR A 186 -3.13 -5.68 5.33
CA TYR A 186 -2.00 -5.99 4.46
C TYR A 186 -1.84 -4.92 3.38
N PHE A 187 -0.62 -4.44 3.21
CA PHE A 187 -0.25 -3.42 2.23
C PHE A 187 0.95 -3.90 1.42
N VAL A 188 0.85 -3.83 0.09
CA VAL A 188 1.97 -4.05 -0.82
C VAL A 188 2.13 -2.80 -1.67
N ILE A 189 3.30 -2.17 -1.63
CA ILE A 189 3.60 -0.99 -2.45
C ILE A 189 4.76 -1.36 -3.37
N VAL A 190 4.55 -1.22 -4.67
CA VAL A 190 5.55 -1.51 -5.70
C VAL A 190 6.11 -0.20 -6.25
N LEU A 191 7.41 0.02 -6.16
CA LEU A 191 8.12 1.12 -6.80
C LEU A 191 8.77 0.60 -8.08
N SER A 192 8.39 1.12 -9.24
CA SER A 192 8.90 0.65 -10.54
C SER A 192 9.14 1.80 -11.51
N ASP A 193 10.02 1.63 -12.50
CA ASP A 193 10.36 2.67 -13.47
C ASP A 193 9.34 2.85 -14.62
N ALA A 194 8.19 2.18 -14.53
CA ALA A 194 7.12 2.16 -15.55
C ALA A 194 7.54 1.58 -16.91
N ASN A 195 8.68 0.89 -17.01
CA ASN A 195 9.17 0.38 -18.29
C ASN A 195 8.58 -0.99 -18.69
N LEU A 196 7.38 -1.31 -18.20
CA LEU A 196 6.66 -2.59 -18.37
C LEU A 196 6.57 -3.03 -19.84
N SER A 197 6.29 -2.10 -20.77
CA SER A 197 6.13 -2.42 -22.19
C SER A 197 7.42 -2.95 -22.84
N ARG A 198 8.59 -2.53 -22.35
CA ARG A 198 9.88 -2.98 -22.88
C ARG A 198 10.17 -4.44 -22.54
N TYR A 199 9.59 -4.92 -21.46
CA TYR A 199 9.69 -6.31 -21.01
C TYR A 199 8.49 -7.16 -21.47
N GLY A 200 7.63 -6.62 -22.34
CA GLY A 200 6.44 -7.32 -22.83
C GLY A 200 5.35 -7.49 -21.76
N ILE A 201 5.43 -6.74 -20.66
CA ILE A 201 4.45 -6.81 -19.58
C ILE A 201 3.22 -5.99 -19.99
N HIS A 202 2.11 -6.69 -20.19
CA HIS A 202 0.84 -6.05 -20.49
C HIS A 202 0.27 -5.40 -19.22
N PRO A 203 -0.11 -4.11 -19.23
CA PRO A 203 -0.64 -3.42 -18.04
C PRO A 203 -1.82 -4.15 -17.38
N ALA A 204 -2.71 -4.74 -18.18
CA ALA A 204 -3.82 -5.55 -17.68
C ALA A 204 -3.38 -6.73 -16.80
N LYS A 205 -2.25 -7.39 -17.12
CA LYS A 205 -1.71 -8.48 -16.32
C LYS A 205 -1.19 -7.95 -14.98
N PHE A 206 -0.56 -6.77 -14.99
CA PHE A 206 -0.10 -6.14 -13.76
C PHE A 206 -1.27 -5.69 -12.87
N ALA A 207 -2.34 -5.12 -13.46
CA ALA A 207 -3.57 -4.80 -12.75
C ALA A 207 -4.19 -6.04 -12.08
N GLN A 208 -4.31 -7.14 -12.82
CA GLN A 208 -4.81 -8.42 -12.29
C GLN A 208 -3.98 -8.93 -11.12
N ILE A 209 -2.66 -8.78 -11.16
CA ILE A 209 -1.78 -9.19 -10.07
C ILE A 209 -2.01 -8.29 -8.85
N LEU A 210 -2.06 -6.96 -9.02
CA LEU A 210 -2.33 -6.02 -7.93
C LEU A 210 -3.69 -6.28 -7.25
N THR A 211 -4.68 -6.79 -7.99
CA THR A 211 -6.03 -7.07 -7.46
C THR A 211 -6.27 -8.56 -7.16
N SER A 212 -5.23 -9.40 -7.28
CA SER A 212 -5.34 -10.86 -7.18
C SER A 212 -5.81 -11.36 -5.82
N ASN A 213 -5.55 -10.61 -4.74
CA ASN A 213 -6.00 -10.93 -3.40
C ASN A 213 -6.80 -9.76 -2.79
N PRO A 214 -8.12 -9.92 -2.55
CA PRO A 214 -8.96 -8.85 -2.01
C PRO A 214 -8.66 -8.47 -0.55
N GLN A 215 -7.85 -9.26 0.17
CA GLN A 215 -7.38 -8.93 1.52
C GLN A 215 -6.19 -7.98 1.52
N VAL A 216 -5.48 -7.85 0.39
CA VAL A 216 -4.25 -7.06 0.27
C VAL A 216 -4.55 -5.76 -0.45
N ASN A 217 -4.20 -4.64 0.18
CA ASN A 217 -4.21 -3.34 -0.46
C ASN A 217 -2.90 -3.17 -1.25
N ALA A 218 -2.91 -3.52 -2.53
CA ALA A 218 -1.74 -3.37 -3.40
C ALA A 218 -1.76 -2.06 -4.18
N PHE A 219 -0.60 -1.44 -4.30
CA PHE A 219 -0.37 -0.16 -4.98
C PHE A 219 0.89 -0.24 -5.83
N ALA A 220 0.90 0.45 -6.96
CA ALA A 220 2.10 0.67 -7.75
C ALA A 220 2.38 2.16 -7.92
N ILE A 221 3.63 2.55 -7.70
CA ILE A 221 4.13 3.91 -7.87
C ILE A 221 5.21 3.87 -8.94
N PHE A 222 4.99 4.61 -10.01
CA PHE A 222 5.90 4.68 -11.13
C PHE A 222 6.87 5.85 -10.98
N ILE A 223 8.16 5.55 -10.85
CA ILE A 223 9.25 6.51 -10.62
C ILE A 223 10.03 6.68 -11.93
N GLY A 224 9.57 7.58 -12.79
CA GLY A 224 10.21 7.84 -14.09
C GLY A 224 9.65 9.08 -14.78
N SER A 225 10.50 9.84 -15.48
CA SER A 225 10.11 11.09 -16.14
C SER A 225 9.86 10.95 -17.65
N LEU A 226 9.86 9.73 -18.20
CA LEU A 226 9.77 9.48 -19.65
C LEU A 226 8.35 9.72 -20.21
N GLY A 227 7.94 10.99 -20.22
CA GLY A 227 6.78 11.50 -20.94
C GLY A 227 5.48 10.76 -20.64
N ASP A 228 4.57 10.80 -21.62
CA ASP A 228 3.23 10.23 -21.53
C ASP A 228 3.17 8.74 -21.12
N GLN A 229 4.26 7.99 -20.95
CA GLN A 229 4.20 6.54 -20.66
C GLN A 229 3.60 6.22 -19.29
N ALA A 230 4.09 6.83 -18.20
CA ALA A 230 3.53 6.62 -16.87
C ALA A 230 2.07 7.12 -16.80
N ALA A 231 1.78 8.25 -17.44
CA ALA A 231 0.41 8.79 -17.54
C ALA A 231 -0.51 7.92 -18.42
N ARG A 232 0.01 7.30 -19.49
CA ARG A 232 -0.74 6.36 -20.36
C ARG A 232 -0.99 5.05 -19.64
N GLN A 233 -0.02 4.57 -18.85
CA GLN A 233 -0.18 3.38 -18.02
C GLN A 233 -1.20 3.62 -16.92
N GLU A 234 -1.11 4.73 -16.21
CA GLU A 234 -2.12 5.15 -15.22
C GLU A 234 -3.51 5.21 -15.87
N LYS A 235 -3.66 5.88 -17.03
CA LYS A 235 -4.92 5.88 -17.77
C LYS A 235 -5.39 4.49 -18.23
N GLN A 236 -4.50 3.62 -18.71
CA GLN A 236 -4.86 2.28 -19.13
C GLN A 236 -5.29 1.39 -17.95
N LEU A 237 -4.68 1.58 -16.79
CA LEU A 237 -4.96 0.87 -15.55
C LEU A 237 -6.24 1.41 -14.88
N GLU A 238 -6.49 2.73 -14.97
CA GLU A 238 -7.72 3.40 -14.53
C GLU A 238 -8.94 2.98 -15.36
N VAL A 239 -8.80 2.90 -16.70
CA VAL A 239 -9.87 2.45 -17.60
C VAL A 239 -10.27 0.99 -17.31
N GLN A 240 -9.38 0.20 -16.72
CA GLN A 240 -9.62 -1.19 -16.32
C GLN A 240 -10.18 -1.34 -14.90
N GLY A 241 -10.40 -0.23 -14.18
CA GLY A 241 -11.35 -0.15 -13.06
C GLY A 241 -10.87 -0.63 -11.68
N GLU A 242 -9.68 -1.24 -11.54
CA GLU A 242 -9.36 -1.93 -10.27
C GLU A 242 -7.95 -1.69 -9.69
N ALA A 243 -6.96 -1.22 -10.45
CA ALA A 243 -5.58 -1.05 -9.95
C ALA A 243 -5.33 0.36 -9.38
N ASN A 244 -4.70 0.44 -8.20
CA ASN A 244 -4.25 1.71 -7.62
C ASN A 244 -2.83 2.02 -8.10
N THR A 245 -2.71 2.76 -9.20
CA THR A 245 -1.42 3.18 -9.76
C THR A 245 -1.25 4.68 -9.70
N PHE A 246 -0.04 5.14 -9.41
CA PHE A 246 0.26 6.55 -9.29
C PHE A 246 1.55 6.92 -10.03
N ASN A 247 1.58 8.11 -10.62
CA ASN A 247 2.73 8.64 -11.34
C ASN A 247 3.59 9.58 -10.46
N GLY A 248 4.82 9.17 -10.13
CA GLY A 248 5.81 9.90 -9.34
C GLY A 248 6.67 10.86 -10.17
N SER A 249 6.03 11.83 -10.84
CA SER A 249 6.73 12.86 -11.62
C SER A 249 7.23 14.03 -10.73
N ARG A 250 8.29 14.71 -11.18
CA ARG A 250 9.05 15.77 -10.46
C ARG A 250 8.21 16.91 -9.86
N ALA A 251 6.99 17.14 -10.35
CA ALA A 251 6.05 18.14 -9.83
C ALA A 251 5.16 17.63 -8.68
N HIS A 252 5.07 16.31 -8.51
CA HIS A 252 4.13 15.67 -7.60
C HIS A 252 4.79 14.75 -6.55
N GLU A 253 6.10 14.57 -6.56
CA GLU A 253 6.80 13.66 -5.65
C GLU A 253 6.62 14.00 -4.15
N PRO A 254 6.70 15.28 -3.71
CA PRO A 254 6.32 15.63 -2.35
C PRO A 254 4.80 15.75 -2.15
N GLN A 255 3.97 15.66 -3.20
CA GLN A 255 2.50 15.87 -3.15
C GLN A 255 1.66 14.58 -3.27
N LEU A 256 2.19 13.52 -3.87
CA LEU A 256 1.56 12.19 -3.94
C LEU A 256 1.50 11.55 -2.56
N LEU A 257 2.49 11.88 -1.74
CA LEU A 257 2.56 11.62 -0.32
C LEU A 257 2.06 12.86 0.47
N LYS A 258 1.00 13.58 0.05
CA LYS A 258 0.29 14.59 0.90
C LYS A 258 -1.05 14.06 1.45
N PRO A 259 -1.41 14.39 2.71
CA PRO A 259 -2.54 13.75 3.40
C PRO A 259 -3.85 14.00 2.66
N THR A 260 -3.97 15.18 2.06
CA THR A 260 -5.14 15.65 1.29
C THR A 260 -5.46 14.81 0.05
N ARG A 261 -4.53 14.02 -0.50
CA ARG A 261 -4.77 13.18 -1.69
C ARG A 261 -4.91 11.69 -1.36
N LEU A 262 -4.32 11.21 -0.26
CA LEU A 262 -4.41 9.81 0.20
C LEU A 262 -5.65 9.54 1.06
N GLU A 263 -6.07 10.47 1.93
CA GLU A 263 -7.19 10.28 2.85
C GLU A 263 -8.56 10.05 2.17
N PRO A 264 -8.98 10.81 1.13
CA PRO A 264 -10.25 10.56 0.47
C PRO A 264 -10.24 9.25 -0.36
N MET A 265 -9.06 8.81 -0.82
CA MET A 265 -8.93 7.68 -1.76
C MET A 265 -8.95 6.31 -1.08
N LEU A 266 -8.46 6.23 0.16
CA LEU A 266 -8.56 5.03 1.00
C LEU A 266 -9.97 4.89 1.62
N CYS A 267 -10.72 5.98 1.74
CA CYS A 267 -12.03 6.02 2.37
C CYS A 267 -13.19 5.71 1.40
N ASN A 268 -13.09 6.08 0.12
CA ASN A 268 -14.28 6.19 -0.74
C ASN A 268 -14.53 5.05 -1.75
N LYS A 269 -13.72 3.97 -1.81
CA LYS A 269 -13.87 2.92 -2.84
C LYS A 269 -14.98 1.86 -2.58
N ARG A 270 -15.92 2.08 -1.65
CA ARG A 270 -17.11 1.20 -1.48
C ARG A 270 -18.47 1.88 -1.64
N SER A 271 -18.54 3.22 -1.72
CA SER A 271 -19.84 3.92 -1.81
C SER A 271 -20.56 3.72 -3.16
N HIS A 272 -19.86 3.31 -4.23
CA HIS A 272 -20.47 3.13 -5.55
C HIS A 272 -20.95 1.70 -5.90
N ARG A 273 -20.92 0.73 -4.97
CA ARG A 273 -21.36 -0.66 -5.27
C ARG A 273 -22.83 -0.97 -4.98
N ASN A 274 -23.65 -0.04 -4.49
CA ASN A 274 -25.01 -0.40 -4.06
C ASN A 274 -26.13 0.58 -4.42
N GLU A 275 -26.04 1.28 -5.54
CA GLU A 275 -27.22 1.87 -6.18
C GLU A 275 -27.61 1.02 -7.39
N LYS A 276 -28.44 -0.01 -7.14
CA LYS A 276 -29.29 -0.54 -8.21
C LYS A 276 -30.27 0.57 -8.58
N PRO A 277 -30.48 0.88 -9.87
CA PRO A 277 -31.54 1.81 -10.26
C PRO A 277 -32.88 1.18 -9.84
N LEU A 278 -33.58 1.88 -8.96
CA LEU A 278 -34.95 1.56 -8.61
C LEU A 278 -35.77 1.76 -9.90
N HIS A 279 -36.22 0.66 -10.50
CA HIS A 279 -37.23 0.70 -11.56
C HIS A 279 -38.43 1.50 -11.04
N ARG A 280 -38.71 2.66 -11.65
CA ARG A 280 -40.03 3.27 -11.56
C ARG A 280 -40.98 2.36 -12.35
N ASN A 281 -41.92 1.75 -11.64
CA ASN A 281 -43.12 1.23 -12.26
C ASN A 281 -43.92 2.46 -12.74
N GLU A 282 -44.15 2.54 -14.04
CA GLU A 282 -45.18 3.38 -14.62
C GLU A 282 -46.51 2.66 -14.43
N GLU A 283 -47.41 3.28 -13.65
CA GLU A 283 -48.86 3.20 -13.86
C GLU A 283 -49.27 4.36 -14.77
#